data_AF-A0A7Y0SFI0-F1
#
_entry.id   AF-A0A7Y0SFI0-F1
#
_cell.length_a   1.000
_cell.length_b   1.000
_cell.length_c   1.000
_cell.angle_alpha   90.00
_cell.angle_beta   90.00
_cell.angle_gamma   90.00
#
_symmetry.space_group_name_H-M   'P 1'
#
loop_
_entity.id
_entity.type
_entity.pdbx_description
1 polymer ?
#
loop_
_entity_poly.entity_id
_entity_poly.type
_entity_poly.pdbx_seq_one_letter_code
_entity_poly.pdbx_strand_id
1 'polypeptide(L)'
;ISTAGRFDLLQFFLELQISAAFADGSIHPSERNVLHKIARGLGFSSEQLERRLQMQEAAFRFQSQGGFHGQHQGQSSGGSWQQASQAD
;
A
#
# COMPACT_ATOMS: atom_id res chain seq x y z
N ILE A 1 32.40 12.26 10.94
CA ILE A 1 31.35 13.00 10.19
C ILE A 1 30.24 11.99 9.90
N SER A 2 29.08 12.22 10.52
CA SER A 2 28.00 11.25 10.69
C SER A 2 27.42 10.81 9.34
N THR A 3 27.80 9.62 8.88
CA THR A 3 27.33 8.99 7.64
C THR A 3 25.81 8.79 7.61
N ALA A 4 25.15 8.77 8.78
CA ALA A 4 23.70 8.67 8.93
C ALA A 4 22.94 9.79 8.20
N GLY A 5 23.28 11.07 8.42
CA GLY A 5 22.52 12.19 7.83
C GLY A 5 22.58 12.26 6.31
N ARG A 6 23.66 11.76 5.68
CA ARG A 6 23.75 11.66 4.22
C ARG A 6 22.85 10.56 3.69
N PHE A 7 22.83 9.41 4.36
CA PHE A 7 21.98 8.28 3.94
C PHE A 7 20.50 8.63 4.07
N ASP A 8 20.11 9.27 5.18
CA ASP A 8 18.74 9.71 5.42
C ASP A 8 18.24 10.68 4.34
N LEU A 9 19.09 11.64 3.92
CA LEU A 9 18.74 12.58 2.86
C LEU A 9 18.57 11.89 1.50
N LEU A 10 19.44 10.92 1.17
CA LEU A 10 19.34 10.15 -0.07
C LEU A 10 18.09 9.26 -0.07
N GLN A 11 17.75 8.70 1.09
CA GLN A 11 16.52 7.94 1.28
C GLN A 11 15.30 8.85 1.09
N PHE A 12 15.26 10.00 1.76
CA PHE A 12 14.19 10.98 1.61
C PHE A 12 14.03 11.44 0.16
N PHE A 13 15.14 11.71 -0.53
CA PHE A 13 15.11 12.08 -1.93
C PHE A 13 14.51 10.96 -2.81
N LEU A 14 14.90 9.70 -2.59
CA LEU A 14 14.33 8.57 -3.33
C LEU A 14 12.81 8.42 -3.06
N GLU A 15 12.37 8.61 -1.82
CA GLU A 15 10.94 8.58 -1.46
C GLU A 15 10.15 9.72 -2.12
N LEU A 16 10.73 10.92 -2.21
CA LEU A 16 10.14 12.04 -2.93
C LEU A 16 10.00 11.75 -4.43
N GLN A 17 11.02 11.15 -5.05
CA GLN A 17 10.97 10.75 -6.47
C GLN A 17 9.90 9.68 -6.74
N ILE A 18 9.78 8.70 -5.85
CA ILE A 18 8.71 7.69 -5.93
C ILE A 18 7.35 8.38 -5.85
N SER A 19 7.14 9.26 -4.88
CA SER A 19 5.87 9.97 -4.70
C SER A 19 5.50 10.81 -5.93
N ALA A 20 6.48 11.47 -6.56
CA ALA A 20 6.29 12.22 -7.80
C ALA A 20 5.87 11.31 -8.97
N ALA A 21 6.48 10.12 -9.10
CA ALA A 21 6.12 9.16 -10.15
C ALA A 21 4.71 8.55 -9.96
N PHE A 22 4.18 8.55 -8.74
CA PHE A 22 2.80 8.10 -8.45
C PHE A 22 1.76 9.23 -8.51
N ALA A 23 2.15 10.48 -8.81
CA ALA A 23 1.24 11.62 -8.80
C ALA A 23 0.06 11.46 -9.77
N ASP A 24 0.28 10.78 -10.89
CA ASP A 24 -0.74 10.49 -11.91
C ASP A 24 -1.61 9.26 -11.57
N GLY A 25 -1.43 8.67 -10.37
CA GLY A 25 -2.22 7.55 -9.85
C GLY A 25 -1.77 6.16 -10.32
N SER A 26 -0.79 6.08 -11.22
CA SER A 26 -0.16 4.82 -11.64
C SER A 26 1.27 5.10 -12.09
N ILE A 27 2.13 4.08 -12.05
CA ILE A 27 3.51 4.20 -12.51
C ILE A 27 3.66 3.58 -13.90
N HIS A 28 4.18 4.36 -14.86
CA HIS A 28 4.46 3.88 -16.21
C HIS A 28 5.80 3.13 -16.25
N PRO A 29 5.98 2.12 -17.13
CA PRO A 29 7.25 1.40 -17.25
C PRO A 29 8.48 2.29 -17.49
N SER A 30 8.30 3.42 -18.19
CA SER A 30 9.36 4.41 -18.39
C SER A 30 9.78 5.11 -17.09
N GLU A 31 8.83 5.43 -16.22
CA GLU A 31 9.08 6.09 -14.94
C GLU A 31 9.76 5.13 -13.97
N ARG A 32 9.31 3.86 -13.94
CA ARG A 32 9.98 2.79 -13.21
C ARG A 32 11.44 2.64 -13.64
N ASN A 33 11.72 2.67 -14.94
CA ASN A 33 13.10 2.66 -15.44
C ASN A 33 13.92 3.88 -14.99
N VAL A 34 13.31 5.06 -14.91
CA VAL A 34 13.97 6.27 -14.38
C VAL A 34 14.27 6.10 -12.88
N LEU A 35 13.32 5.60 -12.09
CA LEU A 35 13.53 5.33 -10.66
C LEU A 35 14.65 4.31 -10.43
N HIS A 36 14.77 3.27 -11.26
CA HIS A 36 15.92 2.35 -11.19
C HIS A 36 17.26 3.04 -11.44
N LYS A 37 17.32 3.98 -12.40
CA LYS A 37 18.53 4.78 -12.65
C LYS A 37 18.88 5.67 -11.46
N ILE A 38 17.87 6.33 -10.88
CA ILE A 38 18.03 7.19 -9.70
C ILE A 38 18.49 6.36 -8.49
N ALA A 39 17.80 5.26 -8.18
CA ALA A 39 18.15 4.37 -7.06
C ALA A 39 19.60 3.87 -7.16
N ARG A 40 20.03 3.44 -8.35
CA ARG A 40 21.42 3.05 -8.60
C ARG A 40 22.39 4.20 -8.35
N GLY A 41 22.07 5.41 -8.81
CA GLY A 41 22.90 6.61 -8.60
C GLY A 41 23.02 7.03 -7.13
N LEU A 42 22.00 6.73 -6.32
CA LEU A 42 21.96 7.01 -4.88
C LEU A 42 22.56 5.88 -4.02
N GLY A 43 22.89 4.72 -4.61
CA GLY A 43 23.46 3.57 -3.91
C GLY A 43 22.44 2.55 -3.36
N PHE A 44 21.18 2.63 -3.78
CA PHE A 44 20.14 1.63 -3.44
C PHE A 44 20.12 0.49 -4.46
N SER A 45 19.79 -0.72 -4.00
CA SER A 45 19.62 -1.87 -4.89
C SER A 45 18.27 -1.82 -5.61
N SER A 46 18.19 -2.45 -6.79
CA SER A 46 16.92 -2.59 -7.52
C SER A 46 15.83 -3.28 -6.69
N GLU A 47 16.21 -4.28 -5.88
CA GLU A 47 15.33 -4.99 -4.95
C GLU A 47 14.73 -4.05 -3.87
N GLN A 48 15.53 -3.14 -3.32
CA GLN A 48 15.07 -2.17 -2.33
C GLN A 48 14.06 -1.20 -2.93
N LEU A 49 14.34 -0.72 -4.14
CA LEU A 49 13.39 0.11 -4.89
C LEU A 49 12.11 -0.67 -5.18
N GLU A 50 12.22 -1.91 -5.64
CA GLU A 50 11.06 -2.71 -6.04
C GLU A 50 10.12 -2.98 -4.87
N ARG A 51 10.67 -3.33 -3.69
CA ARG A 51 9.89 -3.45 -2.46
C ARG A 51 9.20 -2.13 -2.09
N ARG A 52 9.90 -1.01 -2.32
CA ARG A 52 9.41 0.38 -2.40
C ARG A 52 8.08 0.47 -3.12
N LEU A 53 8.16 0.20 -4.42
CA LEU A 53 7.08 0.35 -5.39
C LEU A 53 5.91 -0.58 -5.08
N GLN A 54 6.18 -1.86 -4.77
CA GLN A 54 5.14 -2.84 -4.44
C GLN A 54 4.31 -2.42 -3.23
N MET A 55 4.94 -1.87 -2.19
CA MET A 55 4.20 -1.38 -1.02
C MET A 55 3.30 -0.19 -1.37
N GLN A 56 3.79 0.74 -2.20
CA GLN A 56 3.03 1.89 -2.65
C GLN A 56 1.83 1.48 -3.53
N GLU A 57 2.04 0.57 -4.48
CA GLU A 57 0.99 0.02 -5.34
C GLU A 57 -0.07 -0.74 -4.53
N ALA A 58 0.36 -1.52 -3.54
CA ALA A 58 -0.56 -2.22 -2.64
C ALA A 58 -1.39 -1.24 -1.81
N ALA A 59 -0.78 -0.17 -1.29
CA ALA A 59 -1.47 0.88 -0.55
C ALA A 59 -2.49 1.61 -1.43
N PHE A 60 -2.12 1.97 -2.67
CA PHE A 60 -3.02 2.60 -3.64
C PHE A 60 -4.20 1.70 -4.00
N ARG A 61 -3.93 0.41 -4.26
CA ARG A 61 -4.97 -0.60 -4.53
C ARG A 61 -5.91 -0.75 -3.35
N PHE A 62 -5.39 -0.85 -2.13
CA PHE A 62 -6.22 -0.96 -0.93
C PHE A 62 -7.06 0.30 -0.70
N GLN A 63 -6.53 1.49 -0.96
CA GLN A 63 -7.29 2.73 -0.89
C GLN A 63 -8.38 2.81 -1.97
N SER A 64 -8.09 2.39 -3.20
CA SER A 64 -9.08 2.33 -4.28
C SER A 64 -10.16 1.27 -4.05
N GLN A 65 -9.83 0.18 -3.34
CA GLN A 65 -10.76 -0.91 -3.01
C GLN A 65 -11.46 -0.71 -1.66
N GLY A 66 -10.96 0.22 -0.83
CA GLY A 66 -11.41 0.48 0.55
C GLY A 66 -12.65 1.37 0.68
N GLY A 67 -13.34 1.66 -0.43
CA GLY A 67 -14.60 2.42 -0.43
C GLY A 67 -15.88 1.59 -0.38
N PHE A 68 -15.83 0.25 -0.42
CA PHE A 68 -17.05 -0.55 -0.54
C PHE A 68 -16.92 -1.99 0.00
N HIS A 69 -16.87 -2.15 1.33
CA HIS A 69 -17.37 -3.38 1.98
C HIS A 69 -17.68 -3.19 3.48
N GLY A 70 -18.21 -2.02 3.82
CA GLY A 70 -19.00 -1.84 5.02
C GLY A 70 -20.45 -1.64 4.62
N GLN A 71 -21.28 -2.67 4.87
CA GLN A 71 -22.70 -2.57 5.24
C GLN A 71 -23.78 -3.04 4.22
N HIS A 72 -24.51 -4.08 4.68
CA HIS A 72 -25.86 -4.54 4.32
C HIS A 72 -26.10 -5.33 3.00
N GLN A 73 -26.31 -6.66 3.11
CA GLN A 73 -27.57 -7.28 2.68
C GLN A 73 -27.78 -8.73 3.18
N GLY A 74 -28.94 -8.98 3.82
CA GLY A 74 -29.59 -10.30 4.01
C GLY A 74 -29.15 -11.09 5.25
N GLN A 75 -29.75 -10.96 6.44
CA GLN A 75 -31.15 -11.29 6.76
C GLN A 75 -31.66 -12.54 6.01
N SER A 76 -31.42 -13.71 6.59
CA SER A 76 -32.15 -14.96 6.35
C SER A 76 -31.94 -15.83 7.60
N SER A 77 -32.73 -15.61 8.65
CA SER A 77 -33.90 -16.46 8.94
C SER A 77 -33.52 -17.94 8.99
N GLY A 78 -33.22 -18.45 10.20
CA GLY A 78 -32.89 -19.86 10.45
C GLY A 78 -32.77 -20.07 11.95
N GLY A 79 -33.91 -20.35 12.58
CA GLY A 79 -34.15 -20.20 14.01
C GLY A 79 -33.28 -21.04 14.95
N SER A 80 -33.18 -20.57 16.19
CA SER A 80 -32.72 -21.40 17.31
C SER A 80 -32.98 -20.79 18.70
N TRP A 81 -33.98 -19.94 18.92
CA TRP A 81 -34.31 -19.51 20.29
C TRP A 81 -35.79 -19.24 20.44
N GLN A 82 -36.53 -20.20 21.01
CA GLN A 82 -37.73 -20.01 21.86
C GLN A 82 -38.51 -21.34 21.93
N GLN A 83 -38.33 -22.11 23.01
CA GLN A 83 -39.44 -22.64 23.82
C GLN A 83 -38.85 -23.38 25.04
N ALA A 84 -38.50 -22.62 26.09
CA ALA A 84 -38.38 -23.18 27.44
C ALA A 84 -39.45 -22.48 28.28
N SER A 85 -40.69 -22.94 28.11
CA SER A 85 -41.81 -22.52 28.93
C SER A 85 -42.72 -23.72 29.18
N GLN A 86 -42.69 -24.17 30.44
CA GLN A 86 -43.79 -24.82 31.17
C GLN A 86 -44.04 -26.31 30.89
N ALA A 87 -43.78 -27.12 31.91
CA ALA A 87 -44.74 -28.12 32.39
C ALA A 87 -44.47 -28.39 33.88
N ASP A 88 -45.56 -28.45 34.64
CA ASP A 88 -45.76 -28.74 36.07
C ASP A 88 -45.22 -30.13 36.49
#